data_AF-A0A966YEX2-F1
#
_entry.id   AF-A0A966YEX2-F1
#
_cell.length_a   1.000
_cell.length_b   1.000
_cell.length_c   1.000
_cell.angle_alpha   90.00
_cell.angle_beta   90.00
_cell.angle_gamma   90.00
#
_symmetry.space_group_name_H-M   'P 1'
#
loop_
_entity.id
_entity.type
_entity.pdbx_description
1 polymer ?
#
loop_
_entity_poly.entity_id
_entity_poly.type
_entity_poly.pdbx_seq_one_letter_code
_entity_poly.pdbx_strand_id
1 'polypeptide(L)'
;MLAQLAQEVDFVRPAIDWHAVAPELTLLAFGALVTVMDIVWLERGRRLTSSVASIALLVTMIPIITLALDGEDRVMFGGAFVVDNYALVMKAMFLLAGYVVVLLSTNYVAEGDYWENEYYGLLLSSILGMVLMASARDLITVFVALELLSIPAYMLATWRKRDLKSNEAGLKYYLMGVFASAIMLYGMSLLYGGAGSTLLTDINDAVSVDGSPSAIVVMGVIFVIIGFAFKVSAFPFHTWAPDTYEGAPTPVTAFLSVASKAAGFVALLNLLFVGFFGRDDVYEPEHLADRCVSSERSFANC
;
A
#
# COMPACT_ATOMS: atom_id res chain seq x y z
N MET A 1 21.92 -24.11 32.18
CA MET A 1 20.89 -23.08 31.90
C MET A 1 21.49 -21.69 31.73
N LEU A 2 22.28 -21.17 32.68
CA LEU A 2 22.96 -19.87 32.50
C LEU A 2 24.11 -19.88 31.47
N ALA A 3 24.77 -21.03 31.24
CA ALA A 3 25.85 -21.16 30.26
C ALA A 3 25.39 -21.15 28.78
N GLN A 4 24.10 -21.44 28.51
CA GLN A 4 23.53 -21.35 27.15
C GLN A 4 23.13 -19.92 26.79
N LEU A 5 22.90 -19.05 27.77
CA LEU A 5 22.61 -17.62 27.55
C LEU A 5 23.88 -16.79 27.30
N ALA A 6 25.06 -17.37 27.50
CA ALA A 6 26.36 -16.75 27.30
C ALA A 6 27.03 -17.16 25.98
N GLN A 7 26.32 -17.89 25.10
CA GLN A 7 26.74 -17.97 23.71
C GLN A 7 26.61 -16.55 23.13
N GLU A 8 27.73 -15.85 23.00
CA GLU A 8 27.86 -14.74 22.07
C GLU A 8 27.51 -15.31 20.70
N VAL A 9 26.24 -15.22 20.33
CA VAL A 9 25.86 -15.28 18.92
C VAL A 9 26.49 -14.04 18.34
N ASP A 10 27.68 -14.18 17.73
CA ASP A 10 28.32 -13.12 16.98
C ASP A 10 27.23 -12.47 16.13
N PHE A 11 26.93 -11.20 16.40
CA PHE A 11 25.93 -10.47 15.66
C PHE A 11 26.45 -10.31 14.22
N VAL A 12 26.06 -11.23 13.35
CA VAL A 12 26.32 -11.11 11.93
C VAL A 12 25.37 -10.06 11.39
N ARG A 13 25.90 -8.87 11.11
CA ARG A 13 25.12 -7.80 10.48
C ARG A 13 24.44 -8.36 9.23
N PRO A 14 23.12 -8.19 9.07
CA PRO A 14 22.46 -8.57 7.83
C PRO A 14 23.05 -7.72 6.70
N ALA A 15 23.35 -8.35 5.56
CA ALA A 15 23.85 -7.64 4.39
C ALA A 15 22.69 -6.79 3.82
N ILE A 16 22.75 -5.47 4.05
CA ILE A 16 21.82 -4.51 3.47
C ILE A 16 22.46 -3.99 2.19
N ASP A 17 21.82 -4.25 1.06
CA ASP A 17 22.18 -3.59 -0.20
C ASP A 17 21.41 -2.27 -0.33
N TRP A 18 22.15 -1.20 -0.05
CA TRP A 18 21.66 0.17 -0.03
C TRP A 18 21.14 0.66 -1.39
N HIS A 19 21.57 0.04 -2.49
CA HIS A 19 21.13 0.45 -3.81
C HIS A 19 19.70 -0.04 -4.10
N ALA A 20 19.28 -1.20 -3.58
CA ALA A 20 17.92 -1.68 -3.82
C ALA A 20 16.84 -0.92 -3.05
N VAL A 21 17.17 -0.42 -1.85
CA VAL A 21 16.30 0.46 -1.05
C VAL A 21 16.47 1.94 -1.38
N ALA A 22 17.34 2.27 -2.35
CA ALA A 22 17.61 3.65 -2.72
C ALA A 22 16.36 4.43 -3.16
N PRO A 23 15.41 3.89 -3.94
CA PRO A 23 14.19 4.61 -4.32
C PRO A 23 13.37 5.07 -3.10
N GLU A 24 13.21 4.19 -2.10
CA GLU A 24 12.49 4.49 -0.86
C GLU A 24 13.25 5.53 -0.04
N LEU A 25 14.57 5.39 0.08
CA LEU A 25 15.42 6.30 0.85
C LEU A 25 15.48 7.70 0.24
N THR A 26 15.57 7.82 -1.09
CA THR A 26 15.57 9.13 -1.75
C THR A 26 14.24 9.83 -1.53
N LEU A 27 13.13 9.12 -1.72
CA LEU A 27 11.81 9.71 -1.54
C LEU A 27 11.54 10.09 -0.09
N LEU A 28 11.97 9.26 0.87
CA LEU A 28 11.93 9.57 2.30
C LEU A 28 12.76 10.81 2.64
N ALA A 29 13.99 10.91 2.11
CA ALA A 29 14.88 12.05 2.36
C ALA A 29 14.28 13.35 1.83
N PHE A 30 13.69 13.34 0.63
CA PHE A 30 13.01 14.51 0.08
C PHE A 30 11.70 14.83 0.81
N GLY A 31 10.93 13.82 1.22
CA GLY A 31 9.74 14.03 2.05
C GLY A 31 10.08 14.71 3.38
N ALA A 32 11.12 14.21 4.06
CA ALA A 32 11.64 14.82 5.27
C ALA A 32 12.19 16.24 5.02
N LEU A 33 12.86 16.47 3.88
CA LEU A 33 13.34 17.79 3.48
C LEU A 33 12.17 18.77 3.33
N VAL A 34 11.06 18.37 2.69
CA VAL A 34 9.86 19.22 2.55
C VAL A 34 9.28 19.57 3.92
N THR A 35 9.20 18.62 4.85
CA THR A 35 8.73 18.88 6.23
C THR A 35 9.68 19.80 7.01
N VAL A 36 11.00 19.61 6.88
CA VAL A 36 11.99 20.48 7.52
C VAL A 36 11.94 21.88 6.92
N MET A 37 11.76 21.99 5.60
CA MET A 37 11.62 23.27 4.92
C MET A 37 10.40 24.04 5.43
N ASP A 38 9.29 23.34 5.67
CA ASP A 38 8.09 23.93 6.25
C ASP A 38 8.34 24.50 7.65
N ILE A 39 8.96 23.70 8.54
CA ILE A 39 9.24 24.09 9.92
C ILE A 39 10.19 25.30 10.00
N VAL A 40 11.22 25.34 9.15
CA VAL A 40 12.29 26.34 9.25
C VAL A 40 11.99 27.61 8.45
N TRP A 41 11.42 27.50 7.24
CA TRP A 41 11.21 28.64 6.34
C TRP A 41 9.75 29.09 6.24
N LEU A 42 8.79 28.35 6.82
CA LEU A 42 7.37 28.68 6.88
C LEU A 42 6.86 29.22 5.53
N GLU A 43 6.36 30.47 5.52
CA GLU A 43 5.77 31.13 4.35
C GLU A 43 6.74 31.34 3.18
N ARG A 44 8.05 31.46 3.42
CA ARG A 44 9.04 31.68 2.34
C ARG A 44 9.34 30.41 1.55
N GLY A 45 9.17 29.23 2.17
CA GLY A 45 9.37 27.93 1.52
C GLY A 45 8.25 27.55 0.56
N ARG A 46 7.10 28.21 0.67
CA ARG A 46 5.83 27.83 0.03
C ARG A 46 5.91 27.68 -1.50
N ARG A 47 6.56 28.61 -2.19
CA ARG A 47 6.73 28.55 -3.65
C ARG A 47 7.69 27.46 -4.12
N LEU A 48 8.59 27.01 -3.25
CA LEU A 48 9.64 26.06 -3.59
C LEU A 48 9.20 24.62 -3.33
N THR A 49 8.22 24.37 -2.45
CA THR A 49 7.84 23.00 -2.05
C THR A 49 7.25 22.19 -3.19
N SER A 50 6.45 22.80 -4.07
CA SER A 50 5.96 22.12 -5.28
C SER A 50 7.12 21.70 -6.21
N SER A 51 8.10 22.59 -6.41
CA SER A 51 9.29 22.31 -7.23
C SER A 51 10.16 21.23 -6.61
N VAL A 52 10.37 21.28 -5.29
CA VAL A 52 11.12 20.25 -4.54
C VAL A 52 10.41 18.90 -4.61
N ALA A 53 9.09 18.85 -4.49
CA ALA A 53 8.31 17.62 -4.63
C ALA A 53 8.40 17.05 -6.05
N SER A 54 8.31 17.89 -7.09
CA SER A 54 8.55 17.45 -8.47
C SER A 54 9.96 16.90 -8.67
N ILE A 55 10.98 17.59 -8.16
CA ILE A 55 12.37 17.13 -8.24
C ILE A 55 12.56 15.82 -7.48
N ALA A 56 11.94 15.66 -6.30
CA ALA A 56 12.02 14.43 -5.52
C ALA A 56 11.58 13.21 -6.33
N LEU A 57 10.45 13.32 -7.03
CA LEU A 57 9.91 12.23 -7.85
C LEU A 57 10.82 11.91 -9.05
N LEU A 58 11.37 12.94 -9.71
CA LEU A 58 12.29 12.76 -10.84
C LEU A 58 13.65 12.20 -10.39
N VAL A 59 14.19 12.66 -9.27
CA VAL A 59 15.46 12.14 -8.71
C VAL A 59 15.29 10.69 -8.25
N THR A 60 14.13 10.34 -7.71
CA THR A 60 13.82 8.95 -7.32
C THR A 60 13.71 8.01 -8.53
N MET A 61 13.49 8.51 -9.75
CA MET A 61 13.58 7.67 -10.95
C MET A 61 15.01 7.21 -11.26
N ILE A 62 16.05 7.94 -10.81
CA ILE A 62 17.45 7.58 -11.07
C ILE A 62 17.79 6.20 -10.49
N PRO A 63 17.59 5.91 -9.18
CA PRO A 63 17.89 4.59 -8.63
C PRO A 63 17.05 3.48 -9.28
N ILE A 64 15.81 3.77 -9.72
CA ILE A 64 14.99 2.78 -10.44
C ILE A 64 15.62 2.42 -11.79
N ILE A 65 16.08 3.43 -12.54
CA ILE A 65 16.73 3.20 -13.84
C ILE A 65 18.05 2.46 -13.65
N THR A 66 18.87 2.83 -12.66
CA THR A 66 20.14 2.14 -12.41
C THR A 66 19.94 0.69 -11.98
N LEU A 67 18.91 0.40 -11.16
CA LEU A 67 18.51 -0.97 -10.81
C LEU A 67 18.01 -1.74 -12.03
N ALA A 68 17.22 -1.11 -12.90
CA ALA A 68 16.73 -1.75 -14.12
C ALA A 68 17.85 -2.05 -15.15
N LEU A 69 18.89 -1.23 -15.19
CA LEU A 69 20.05 -1.44 -16.06
C LEU A 69 21.00 -2.53 -15.53
N ASP A 70 21.05 -2.72 -14.21
CA ASP A 70 21.82 -3.80 -13.59
C ASP A 70 21.21 -5.17 -13.91
N GLY A 71 19.88 -5.25 -13.96
CA GLY A 71 19.13 -6.44 -14.41
C GLY A 71 19.14 -7.63 -13.44
N GLU A 72 19.74 -7.47 -12.27
CA GLU A 72 19.80 -8.47 -11.21
C GLU A 72 18.60 -8.36 -10.28
N ASP A 73 17.92 -9.50 -10.02
CA ASP A 73 16.86 -9.58 -9.02
C ASP A 73 17.47 -9.59 -7.61
N ARG A 74 16.97 -8.72 -6.73
CA ARG A 74 17.54 -8.53 -5.38
C ARG A 74 16.51 -8.89 -4.32
N VAL A 75 16.92 -9.75 -3.39
CA VAL A 75 16.08 -10.20 -2.28
C VAL A 75 16.70 -9.77 -0.95
N MET A 76 15.91 -9.16 -0.08
CA MET A 76 16.35 -8.61 1.20
C MET A 76 15.43 -9.02 2.35
N PHE A 77 15.91 -8.81 3.57
CA PHE A 77 15.16 -9.04 4.81
C PHE A 77 14.53 -10.43 4.89
N GLY A 78 15.28 -11.46 4.47
CA GLY A 78 14.80 -12.85 4.50
C GLY A 78 13.68 -13.17 3.52
N GLY A 79 13.53 -12.41 2.43
CA GLY A 79 12.50 -12.62 1.42
C GLY A 79 11.33 -11.63 1.50
N ALA A 80 11.25 -10.84 2.57
CA ALA A 80 10.16 -9.87 2.80
C ALA A 80 10.16 -8.70 1.80
N PHE A 81 11.31 -8.38 1.22
CA PHE A 81 11.45 -7.29 0.26
C PHE A 81 12.20 -7.78 -0.98
N VAL A 82 11.55 -7.64 -2.15
CA VAL A 82 12.10 -8.08 -3.44
C VAL A 82 12.09 -6.93 -4.43
N VAL A 83 13.21 -6.73 -5.10
CA VAL A 83 13.37 -5.78 -6.21
C VAL A 83 13.61 -6.60 -7.47
N ASP A 84 12.52 -6.85 -8.18
CA ASP A 84 12.45 -7.52 -9.48
C ASP A 84 11.96 -6.52 -10.55
N ASN A 85 11.96 -6.96 -11.81
CA ASN A 85 11.47 -6.14 -12.93
C ASN A 85 10.01 -5.67 -12.73
N TYR A 86 9.17 -6.49 -12.12
CA TYR A 86 7.79 -6.14 -11.81
C TYR A 86 7.72 -4.97 -10.81
N ALA A 87 8.45 -5.06 -9.71
CA ALA A 87 8.51 -4.01 -8.70
C ALA A 87 9.06 -2.71 -9.28
N LEU A 88 10.12 -2.77 -10.09
CA LEU A 88 10.71 -1.57 -10.72
C LEU A 88 9.72 -0.87 -11.66
N VAL A 89 8.99 -1.62 -12.50
CA VAL A 89 7.96 -1.05 -13.39
C VAL A 89 6.83 -0.41 -12.59
N MET A 90 6.35 -1.07 -11.53
CA MET A 90 5.28 -0.52 -10.68
C MET A 90 5.74 0.72 -9.92
N LYS A 91 6.97 0.73 -9.36
CA LYS A 91 7.57 1.91 -8.74
C LYS A 91 7.65 3.08 -9.71
N ALA A 92 8.13 2.85 -10.94
CA ALA A 92 8.20 3.89 -11.98
C ALA A 92 6.81 4.44 -12.33
N MET A 93 5.81 3.58 -12.47
CA MET A 93 4.42 3.98 -12.71
C MET A 93 3.87 4.86 -11.57
N PHE A 94 4.13 4.51 -10.32
CA PHE A 94 3.67 5.30 -9.16
C PHE A 94 4.35 6.66 -9.07
N LEU A 95 5.65 6.76 -9.37
CA LEU A 95 6.35 8.04 -9.41
C LEU A 95 5.84 8.93 -10.54
N LEU A 96 5.58 8.37 -11.72
CA LEU A 96 5.01 9.11 -12.85
C LEU A 96 3.60 9.62 -12.52
N ALA A 97 2.75 8.77 -11.96
CA ALA A 97 1.40 9.15 -11.53
C ALA A 97 1.45 10.25 -10.46
N GLY A 98 2.35 10.11 -9.47
CA GLY A 98 2.62 11.12 -8.47
C GLY A 98 3.09 12.45 -9.07
N TYR A 99 3.95 12.40 -10.08
CA TYR A 99 4.49 13.59 -10.75
C TYR A 99 3.38 14.36 -11.48
N VAL A 100 2.52 13.65 -12.20
CA VAL A 100 1.33 14.24 -12.84
C VAL A 100 0.40 14.87 -11.79
N VAL A 101 0.17 14.22 -10.65
CA VAL A 101 -0.63 14.78 -9.56
C VAL A 101 0.01 16.07 -9.01
N VAL A 102 1.32 16.09 -8.78
CA VAL A 102 2.02 17.31 -8.35
C VAL A 102 1.81 18.45 -9.34
N LEU A 103 1.92 18.19 -10.65
CA LEU A 103 1.66 19.20 -11.70
C LEU A 103 0.21 19.69 -11.72
N LEU A 104 -0.76 18.82 -11.49
CA LEU A 104 -2.17 19.22 -11.37
C LEU A 104 -2.41 20.07 -10.11
N SER A 105 -1.66 19.81 -9.05
CA SER A 105 -1.79 20.48 -7.77
C SER A 105 -1.13 21.85 -7.73
N THR A 106 -0.13 22.17 -8.56
CA THR A 106 0.66 23.41 -8.44
C THR A 106 -0.21 24.67 -8.46
N ASN A 107 -1.08 24.81 -9.46
CA ASN A 107 -1.95 25.99 -9.60
C ASN A 107 -3.09 25.94 -8.58
N TYR A 108 -3.70 24.76 -8.39
CA TYR A 108 -4.82 24.57 -7.47
C TYR A 108 -4.45 24.92 -6.02
N VAL A 109 -3.27 24.49 -5.58
CA VAL A 109 -2.76 24.71 -4.23
C VAL A 109 -2.29 26.16 -4.06
N ALA A 110 -1.68 26.77 -5.09
CA ALA A 110 -1.23 28.16 -5.07
C ALA A 110 -2.37 29.20 -5.05
N GLU A 111 -3.51 28.89 -5.66
CA GLU A 111 -4.73 29.72 -5.65
C GLU A 111 -5.51 29.60 -4.33
N GLY A 112 -5.26 28.54 -3.56
CA GLY A 112 -5.95 28.26 -2.30
C GLY A 112 -5.38 29.04 -1.11
N ASP A 113 -6.24 29.29 -0.13
CA ASP A 113 -5.89 29.97 1.13
C ASP A 113 -5.35 28.98 2.21
N TYR A 114 -4.79 27.84 1.77
CA TYR A 114 -4.35 26.72 2.61
C TYR A 114 -2.83 26.53 2.54
N TRP A 115 -2.24 25.92 3.58
CA TRP A 115 -0.78 25.78 3.73
C TRP A 115 -0.15 24.77 2.75
N GLU A 116 0.44 25.23 1.66
CA GLU A 116 0.91 24.37 0.55
C GLU A 116 1.89 23.24 0.95
N ASN A 117 2.65 23.39 2.05
CA ASN A 117 3.76 22.50 2.39
C ASN A 117 3.31 21.16 3.00
N GLU A 118 2.31 21.15 3.89
CA GLU A 118 1.79 19.89 4.47
C GLU A 118 1.20 19.01 3.36
N TYR A 119 0.60 19.62 2.33
CA TYR A 119 0.01 18.90 1.18
C TYR A 119 1.04 18.03 0.46
N TYR A 120 2.18 18.62 0.05
CA TYR A 120 3.21 17.88 -0.67
C TYR A 120 3.93 16.86 0.22
N GLY A 121 4.12 17.16 1.51
CA GLY A 121 4.66 16.19 2.47
C GLY A 121 3.78 14.95 2.62
N LEU A 122 2.46 15.15 2.75
CA LEU A 122 1.48 14.05 2.83
C LEU A 122 1.44 13.27 1.52
N LEU A 123 1.45 13.95 0.37
CA LEU A 123 1.44 13.31 -0.95
C LEU A 123 2.69 12.45 -1.18
N LEU A 124 3.88 12.97 -0.89
CA LEU A 124 5.13 12.21 -1.01
C LEU A 124 5.16 11.02 -0.05
N SER A 125 4.62 11.17 1.16
CA SER A 125 4.47 10.06 2.12
C SER A 125 3.55 8.97 1.58
N SER A 126 2.42 9.35 0.95
CA SER A 126 1.55 8.37 0.30
C SER A 126 2.23 7.65 -0.86
N ILE A 127 3.02 8.36 -1.66
CA ILE A 127 3.79 7.77 -2.78
C ILE A 127 4.88 6.84 -2.26
N LEU A 128 5.54 7.16 -1.14
CA LEU A 128 6.50 6.27 -0.49
C LEU A 128 5.84 4.95 -0.09
N GLY A 129 4.62 4.99 0.45
CA GLY A 129 3.81 3.79 0.68
C GLY A 129 3.60 2.96 -0.59
N MET A 130 3.28 3.59 -1.73
CA MET A 130 3.12 2.88 -3.02
C MET A 130 4.41 2.22 -3.50
N VAL A 131 5.52 2.96 -3.43
CA VAL A 131 6.84 2.46 -3.86
C VAL A 131 7.26 1.26 -3.01
N LEU A 132 7.10 1.35 -1.68
CA LEU A 132 7.37 0.24 -0.77
C LEU A 132 6.47 -0.97 -1.05
N MET A 133 5.19 -0.73 -1.34
CA MET A 133 4.19 -1.76 -1.61
C MET A 133 4.51 -2.62 -2.83
N ALA A 134 5.13 -2.04 -3.87
CA ALA A 134 5.54 -2.79 -5.07
C ALA A 134 6.54 -3.92 -4.75
N SER A 135 7.43 -3.67 -3.79
CA SER A 135 8.48 -4.61 -3.37
C SER A 135 8.11 -5.47 -2.16
N ALA A 136 6.95 -5.26 -1.55
CA ALA A 136 6.52 -6.03 -0.38
C ALA A 136 6.18 -7.48 -0.77
N ARG A 137 6.73 -8.44 -0.01
CA ARG A 137 6.55 -9.89 -0.18
C ARG A 137 6.25 -10.62 1.14
N ASP A 138 5.83 -9.88 2.17
CA ASP A 138 5.29 -10.41 3.42
C ASP A 138 4.07 -9.58 3.88
N LEU A 139 3.20 -10.19 4.69
CA LEU A 139 1.96 -9.56 5.16
C LEU A 139 2.19 -8.26 5.93
N ILE A 140 3.26 -8.17 6.74
CA ILE A 140 3.52 -7.00 7.58
C ILE A 140 3.96 -5.83 6.70
N THR A 141 4.92 -6.05 5.80
CA THR A 141 5.36 -4.96 4.90
C THR A 141 4.24 -4.51 3.98
N VAL A 142 3.39 -5.42 3.49
CA VAL A 142 2.19 -5.06 2.71
C VAL A 142 1.26 -4.17 3.54
N PHE A 143 0.96 -4.53 4.78
CA PHE A 143 0.10 -3.75 5.66
C PHE A 143 0.69 -2.37 5.98
N VAL A 144 1.96 -2.32 6.36
CA VAL A 144 2.66 -1.07 6.68
C VAL A 144 2.72 -0.15 5.47
N ALA A 145 3.01 -0.68 4.28
CA ALA A 145 3.01 0.10 3.05
C ALA A 145 1.62 0.64 2.71
N LEU A 146 0.57 -0.14 2.98
CA LEU A 146 -0.82 0.27 2.78
C LEU A 146 -1.24 1.37 3.74
N GLU A 147 -0.87 1.29 5.01
CA GLU A 147 -1.17 2.33 5.99
C GLU A 147 -0.34 3.60 5.74
N LEU A 148 0.92 3.45 5.33
CA LEU A 148 1.78 4.57 4.93
C LEU A 148 1.20 5.31 3.72
N LEU A 149 0.53 4.60 2.82
CA LEU A 149 -0.26 5.22 1.76
C LEU A 149 -1.56 5.84 2.28
N SER A 150 -2.32 5.12 3.10
CA SER A 150 -3.71 5.44 3.42
C SER A 150 -3.85 6.57 4.41
N ILE A 151 -3.03 6.62 5.47
CA ILE A 151 -3.13 7.64 6.52
C ILE A 151 -2.93 9.05 5.95
N PRO A 152 -1.88 9.34 5.15
CA PRO A 152 -1.74 10.65 4.55
C PRO A 152 -2.84 10.93 3.52
N ALA A 153 -3.33 9.90 2.81
CA ALA A 153 -4.44 10.06 1.87
C ALA A 153 -5.76 10.45 2.56
N TYR A 154 -6.03 9.94 3.77
CA TYR A 154 -7.17 10.38 4.58
C TYR A 154 -7.06 11.88 4.94
N MET A 155 -5.84 12.33 5.29
CA MET A 155 -5.57 13.73 5.60
C MET A 155 -5.65 14.63 4.36
N LEU A 156 -5.24 14.14 3.19
CA LEU A 156 -5.37 14.84 1.92
C LEU A 156 -6.84 15.02 1.51
N ALA A 157 -7.71 14.06 1.83
CA ALA A 157 -9.14 14.18 1.55
C ALA A 157 -9.82 15.28 2.38
N THR A 158 -9.37 15.51 3.63
CA THR A 158 -9.81 16.61 4.51
C THR A 158 -8.99 17.89 4.36
N TRP A 159 -8.19 18.02 3.30
CA TRP A 159 -7.24 19.13 3.14
C TRP A 159 -7.90 20.52 3.24
N ARG A 160 -9.11 20.68 2.72
CA ARG A 160 -9.89 21.93 2.81
C ARG A 160 -10.57 22.00 4.18
N LYS A 161 -9.77 22.19 5.25
CA LYS A 161 -10.20 22.16 6.66
C LYS A 161 -11.39 23.09 7.00
N ARG A 162 -11.61 24.15 6.20
CA ARG A 162 -12.71 25.13 6.37
C ARG A 162 -13.98 24.80 5.55
N ASP A 163 -13.95 23.75 4.72
CA ASP A 163 -15.09 23.28 3.94
C ASP A 163 -15.72 22.06 4.62
N LEU A 164 -17.00 22.19 5.00
CA LEU A 164 -17.77 21.11 5.62
C LEU A 164 -17.85 19.87 4.72
N LYS A 165 -17.94 20.03 3.40
CA LYS A 165 -17.99 18.90 2.46
C LYS A 165 -16.68 18.10 2.46
N SER A 166 -15.54 18.79 2.48
CA SER A 166 -14.22 18.12 2.53
C SER A 166 -14.00 17.40 3.86
N ASN A 167 -14.45 18.02 4.97
CA ASN A 167 -14.38 17.41 6.29
C ASN A 167 -15.23 16.15 6.39
N GLU A 168 -16.48 16.19 5.90
CA GLU A 168 -17.37 15.02 5.85
C GLU A 168 -16.78 13.90 4.99
N ALA A 169 -16.30 14.25 3.78
CA ALA A 169 -15.68 13.32 2.83
C ALA A 169 -14.50 12.56 3.43
N GLY A 170 -13.54 13.26 4.03
CA GLY A 170 -12.36 12.61 4.57
C GLY A 170 -12.62 11.92 5.92
N LEU A 171 -13.60 12.36 6.72
CA LEU A 171 -14.03 11.60 7.92
C LEU A 171 -14.67 10.27 7.53
N LYS A 172 -15.57 10.27 6.53
CA LYS A 172 -16.16 9.04 5.98
C LYS A 172 -15.08 8.10 5.43
N TYR A 173 -14.14 8.64 4.66
CA TYR A 173 -13.03 7.87 4.11
C TYR A 173 -12.17 7.23 5.22
N TYR A 174 -11.80 8.01 6.23
CA TYR A 174 -10.99 7.55 7.36
C TYR A 174 -11.69 6.45 8.17
N LEU A 175 -12.95 6.68 8.60
CA LEU A 175 -13.66 5.71 9.45
C LEU A 175 -13.88 4.38 8.75
N MET A 176 -14.33 4.42 7.49
CA MET A 176 -14.53 3.21 6.70
C MET A 176 -13.20 2.52 6.38
N GLY A 177 -12.15 3.31 6.16
CA GLY A 177 -10.80 2.81 5.90
C GLY A 177 -10.17 2.10 7.08
N VAL A 178 -10.18 2.72 8.26
CA VAL A 178 -9.65 2.08 9.49
C VAL A 178 -10.43 0.81 9.82
N PHE A 179 -11.75 0.80 9.60
CA PHE A 179 -12.55 -0.41 9.78
C PHE A 179 -12.14 -1.54 8.81
N ALA A 180 -11.96 -1.23 7.52
CA ALA A 180 -11.49 -2.19 6.53
C ALA A 180 -10.07 -2.69 6.84
N SER A 181 -9.16 -1.79 7.24
CA SER A 181 -7.80 -2.14 7.66
C SER A 181 -7.79 -3.03 8.91
N ALA A 182 -8.69 -2.82 9.86
CA ALA A 182 -8.82 -3.67 11.04
C ALA A 182 -9.27 -5.10 10.69
N ILE A 183 -10.27 -5.23 9.80
CA ILE A 183 -10.70 -6.54 9.28
C ILE A 183 -9.55 -7.22 8.54
N MET A 184 -8.87 -6.48 7.66
CA MET A 184 -7.74 -6.98 6.89
C MET A 184 -6.61 -7.48 7.79
N LEU A 185 -6.21 -6.69 8.79
CA LEU A 185 -5.16 -7.05 9.74
C LEU A 185 -5.55 -8.26 10.58
N TYR A 186 -6.83 -8.38 10.94
CA TYR A 186 -7.35 -9.57 11.61
C TYR A 186 -7.25 -10.81 10.69
N GLY A 187 -7.57 -10.67 9.40
CA GLY A 187 -7.34 -11.72 8.40
C GLY A 187 -5.87 -12.13 8.28
N MET A 188 -4.96 -11.16 8.21
CA MET A 188 -3.51 -11.40 8.20
C MET A 188 -3.03 -12.14 9.46
N SER A 189 -3.60 -11.82 10.62
CA SER A 189 -3.32 -12.51 11.89
C SER A 189 -3.77 -13.97 11.87
N LEU A 190 -4.94 -14.27 11.31
CA LEU A 190 -5.43 -15.64 11.14
C LEU A 190 -4.52 -16.45 10.21
N LEU A 191 -4.07 -15.86 9.10
CA LEU A 191 -3.15 -16.49 8.16
C LEU A 191 -1.78 -16.76 8.81
N TYR A 192 -1.26 -15.78 9.56
CA TYR A 192 -0.05 -15.98 10.35
C TYR A 192 -0.21 -17.12 11.38
N GLY A 193 -1.35 -17.19 12.06
CA GLY A 193 -1.65 -18.26 13.01
C GLY A 193 -1.73 -19.65 12.35
N GLY A 194 -2.13 -19.72 11.08
CA GLY A 194 -2.18 -20.97 10.31
C GLY A 194 -0.84 -21.37 9.68
N ALA A 195 -0.06 -20.42 9.19
CA ALA A 195 1.19 -20.66 8.47
C ALA A 195 2.45 -20.62 9.36
N GLY A 196 2.41 -19.89 10.48
CA GLY A 196 3.58 -19.63 11.33
C GLY A 196 4.61 -18.68 10.72
N SER A 197 4.32 -18.08 9.57
CA SER A 197 5.17 -17.14 8.83
C SER A 197 4.33 -15.99 8.29
N THR A 198 4.98 -14.85 8.04
CA THR A 198 4.36 -13.70 7.37
C THR A 198 4.78 -13.60 5.90
N LEU A 199 5.79 -14.37 5.47
CA LEU A 199 6.24 -14.41 4.08
C LEU A 199 5.14 -15.00 3.19
N LEU A 200 4.88 -14.33 2.06
CA LEU A 200 3.81 -14.75 1.17
C LEU A 200 4.05 -16.15 0.60
N THR A 201 5.30 -16.48 0.28
CA THR A 201 5.69 -17.82 -0.21
C THR A 201 5.38 -18.91 0.81
N ASP A 202 5.76 -18.70 2.08
CA ASP A 202 5.55 -19.67 3.15
C ASP A 202 4.07 -19.83 3.47
N ILE A 203 3.32 -18.72 3.41
CA ILE A 203 1.86 -18.75 3.57
C ILE A 203 1.25 -19.59 2.46
N ASN A 204 1.64 -19.37 1.21
CA ASN A 204 1.15 -20.15 0.07
C ASN A 204 1.40 -21.65 0.28
N ASP A 205 2.61 -22.03 0.68
CA ASP A 205 2.97 -23.43 0.91
C ASP A 205 2.15 -24.04 2.05
N ALA A 206 1.94 -23.30 3.14
CA ALA A 206 1.16 -23.75 4.29
C ALA A 206 -0.34 -23.88 3.99
N VAL A 207 -0.89 -23.01 3.14
CA VAL A 207 -2.31 -23.05 2.78
C VAL A 207 -2.61 -23.99 1.62
N SER A 208 -1.63 -24.33 0.77
CA SER A 208 -1.84 -25.17 -0.42
C SER A 208 -1.86 -26.69 -0.14
N VAL A 209 -1.81 -27.11 1.14
CA VAL A 209 -1.79 -28.53 1.52
C VAL A 209 -3.09 -29.25 1.13
N ASP A 210 -2.94 -30.44 0.53
CA ASP A 210 -4.04 -31.32 0.08
C ASP A 210 -5.08 -31.59 1.20
N GLY A 211 -6.31 -31.13 0.98
CA GLY A 211 -7.44 -31.30 1.90
C GLY A 211 -8.39 -30.10 1.91
N SER A 212 -9.54 -30.25 2.57
CA SER A 212 -10.48 -29.13 2.77
C SER A 212 -9.78 -28.00 3.55
N PRO A 213 -9.83 -26.74 3.08
CA PRO A 213 -9.20 -25.64 3.79
C PRO A 213 -9.75 -25.53 5.20
N SER A 214 -8.86 -25.29 6.17
CA SER A 214 -9.32 -24.98 7.52
C SER A 214 -10.18 -23.71 7.46
N ALA A 215 -11.28 -23.68 8.22
CA ALA A 215 -12.17 -22.51 8.25
C ALA A 215 -11.42 -21.21 8.60
N ILE A 216 -10.31 -21.33 9.35
CA ILE A 216 -9.41 -20.23 9.72
C ILE A 216 -8.71 -19.64 8.49
N VAL A 217 -8.19 -20.47 7.60
CA VAL A 217 -7.51 -20.03 6.37
C VAL A 217 -8.50 -19.35 5.42
N VAL A 218 -9.68 -19.94 5.20
CA VAL A 218 -10.73 -19.34 4.36
C VAL A 218 -11.12 -17.97 4.89
N MET A 219 -11.36 -17.87 6.21
CA MET A 219 -11.71 -16.59 6.84
C MET A 219 -10.57 -15.57 6.71
N GLY A 220 -9.32 -16.01 6.90
CA GLY A 220 -8.13 -15.18 6.75
C GLY A 220 -8.01 -14.57 5.35
N VAL A 221 -8.12 -15.40 4.31
CA VAL A 221 -8.08 -14.96 2.90
C VAL A 221 -9.23 -14.00 2.60
N ILE A 222 -10.48 -14.33 3.00
CA ILE A 222 -11.65 -13.48 2.76
C ILE A 222 -11.46 -12.11 3.43
N PHE A 223 -11.01 -12.06 4.68
CA PHE A 223 -10.81 -10.80 5.40
C PHE A 223 -9.70 -9.93 4.79
N VAL A 224 -8.62 -10.54 4.31
CA VAL A 224 -7.59 -9.82 3.54
C VAL A 224 -8.17 -9.25 2.25
N ILE A 225 -8.93 -10.05 1.49
CA ILE A 225 -9.57 -9.61 0.24
C ILE A 225 -10.56 -8.48 0.50
N ILE A 226 -11.35 -8.53 1.57
CA ILE A 226 -12.28 -7.45 1.94
C ILE A 226 -11.54 -6.11 2.14
N GLY A 227 -10.38 -6.13 2.80
CA GLY A 227 -9.53 -4.95 2.97
C GLY A 227 -9.09 -4.34 1.65
N PHE A 228 -8.58 -5.16 0.74
CA PHE A 228 -8.17 -4.70 -0.58
C PHE A 228 -9.35 -4.32 -1.49
N ALA A 229 -10.49 -5.01 -1.37
CA ALA A 229 -11.72 -4.69 -2.08
C ALA A 229 -12.24 -3.30 -1.68
N PHE A 230 -12.20 -2.97 -0.38
CA PHE A 230 -12.44 -1.61 0.09
C PHE A 230 -11.46 -0.62 -0.55
N LYS A 231 -10.16 -0.96 -0.54
CA LYS A 231 -9.09 -0.08 -1.02
C LYS A 231 -9.23 0.29 -2.51
N VAL A 232 -9.62 -0.67 -3.35
CA VAL A 232 -9.84 -0.44 -4.79
C VAL A 232 -11.26 0.04 -5.12
N SER A 233 -12.12 0.23 -4.10
CA SER A 233 -13.54 0.57 -4.24
C SER A 233 -14.33 -0.46 -5.05
N ALA A 234 -14.07 -1.75 -4.84
CA ALA A 234 -14.84 -2.84 -5.45
C ALA A 234 -16.22 -2.94 -4.81
N PHE A 235 -17.23 -3.37 -5.59
CA PHE A 235 -18.54 -3.73 -5.04
C PHE A 235 -18.41 -4.93 -4.09
N PRO A 236 -19.06 -4.94 -2.91
CA PRO A 236 -19.96 -3.94 -2.32
C PRO A 236 -19.28 -2.86 -1.44
N PHE A 237 -17.96 -2.84 -1.33
CA PHE A 237 -17.16 -1.97 -0.43
C PHE A 237 -16.84 -0.57 -0.98
N HIS A 238 -17.61 -0.07 -1.95
CA HIS A 238 -17.35 1.17 -2.69
C HIS A 238 -18.04 2.41 -2.12
N THR A 239 -18.84 2.27 -1.06
CA THR A 239 -19.74 3.32 -0.53
C THR A 239 -19.03 4.59 -0.09
N TRP A 240 -17.74 4.50 0.25
CA TRP A 240 -16.92 5.66 0.59
C TRP A 240 -16.56 6.53 -0.64
N ALA A 241 -16.41 5.93 -1.82
CA ALA A 241 -15.78 6.57 -2.96
C ALA A 241 -16.56 7.77 -3.55
N PRO A 242 -17.90 7.71 -3.74
CA PRO A 242 -18.65 8.84 -4.29
C PRO A 242 -18.53 10.11 -3.43
N ASP A 243 -18.77 9.98 -2.13
CA ASP A 243 -18.72 11.09 -1.17
C ASP A 243 -17.31 11.67 -1.07
N THR A 244 -16.30 10.81 -1.01
CA THR A 244 -14.91 11.25 -0.95
C THR A 244 -14.47 11.96 -2.22
N TYR A 245 -14.89 11.50 -3.40
CA TYR A 245 -14.52 12.11 -4.66
C TYR A 245 -15.18 13.47 -4.89
N GLU A 246 -16.42 13.66 -4.39
CA GLU A 246 -17.10 14.96 -4.45
C GLU A 246 -16.47 15.96 -3.47
N GLY A 247 -16.17 15.53 -2.23
CA GLY A 247 -15.73 16.45 -1.19
C GLY A 247 -14.22 16.75 -1.17
N ALA A 248 -13.37 15.85 -1.65
CA ALA A 248 -11.93 16.05 -1.68
C ALA A 248 -11.49 17.09 -2.73
N PRO A 249 -10.33 17.74 -2.55
CA PRO A 249 -9.74 18.60 -3.59
C PRO A 249 -9.56 17.84 -4.91
N THR A 250 -9.80 18.50 -6.03
CA THR A 250 -9.73 17.87 -7.37
C THR A 250 -8.42 17.10 -7.63
N PRO A 251 -7.22 17.62 -7.29
CA PRO A 251 -5.99 16.84 -7.49
C PRO A 251 -5.89 15.60 -6.58
N VAL A 252 -6.48 15.66 -5.38
CA VAL A 252 -6.56 14.51 -4.46
C VAL A 252 -7.52 13.47 -5.00
N THR A 253 -8.67 13.87 -5.55
CA THR A 253 -9.61 12.96 -6.22
C THR A 253 -8.94 12.27 -7.43
N ALA A 254 -8.15 13.00 -8.22
CA ALA A 254 -7.35 12.41 -9.30
C ALA A 254 -6.33 11.38 -8.77
N PHE A 255 -5.61 11.71 -7.69
CA PHE A 255 -4.68 10.78 -7.03
C PHE A 255 -5.37 9.51 -6.51
N LEU A 256 -6.51 9.65 -5.82
CA LEU A 256 -7.25 8.54 -5.22
C LEU A 256 -7.91 7.64 -6.27
N SER A 257 -8.33 8.19 -7.39
CA SER A 257 -9.02 7.43 -8.45
C SER A 257 -8.08 6.59 -9.30
N VAL A 258 -6.81 6.98 -9.43
CA VAL A 258 -5.83 6.29 -10.28
C VAL A 258 -4.70 5.68 -9.44
N ALA A 259 -3.79 6.51 -8.91
CA ALA A 259 -2.55 6.05 -8.29
C ALA A 259 -2.81 5.17 -7.06
N SER A 260 -3.69 5.63 -6.16
CA SER A 260 -4.03 4.88 -4.94
C SER A 260 -4.69 3.53 -5.25
N LYS A 261 -5.50 3.43 -6.30
CA LYS A 261 -6.12 2.16 -6.71
C LYS A 261 -5.12 1.24 -7.36
N ALA A 262 -4.25 1.76 -8.23
CA ALA A 262 -3.19 0.99 -8.85
C ALA A 262 -2.27 0.34 -7.79
N ALA A 263 -1.92 1.07 -6.73
CA ALA A 263 -1.18 0.51 -5.60
C ALA A 263 -1.94 -0.63 -4.89
N GLY A 264 -3.24 -0.41 -4.61
CA GLY A 264 -4.11 -1.46 -4.06
C GLY A 264 -4.16 -2.72 -4.94
N PHE A 265 -4.24 -2.57 -6.25
CA PHE A 265 -4.17 -3.69 -7.19
C PHE A 265 -2.82 -4.39 -7.19
N VAL A 266 -1.70 -3.65 -7.18
CA VAL A 266 -0.35 -4.23 -7.13
C VAL A 266 -0.17 -5.12 -5.90
N ALA A 267 -0.59 -4.66 -4.72
CA ALA A 267 -0.56 -5.48 -3.51
C ALA A 267 -1.54 -6.67 -3.57
N LEU A 268 -2.75 -6.47 -4.09
CA LEU A 268 -3.72 -7.54 -4.26
C LEU A 268 -3.18 -8.63 -5.21
N LEU A 269 -2.54 -8.25 -6.31
CA LEU A 269 -1.90 -9.19 -7.23
C LEU A 269 -0.77 -9.96 -6.55
N ASN A 270 0.08 -9.30 -5.77
CA ASN A 270 1.12 -10.00 -4.98
C ASN A 270 0.50 -11.01 -4.01
N LEU A 271 -0.58 -10.63 -3.32
CA LEU A 271 -1.26 -11.53 -2.39
C LEU A 271 -1.89 -12.73 -3.10
N LEU A 272 -2.60 -12.52 -4.21
CA LEU A 272 -3.26 -13.59 -4.94
C LEU A 272 -2.27 -14.53 -5.63
N PHE A 273 -1.28 -13.99 -6.34
CA PHE A 273 -0.36 -14.77 -7.16
C PHE A 273 0.88 -15.29 -6.44
N VAL A 274 1.25 -14.70 -5.29
CA VAL A 274 2.39 -15.17 -4.48
C VAL A 274 1.92 -15.79 -3.18
N GLY A 275 0.93 -15.19 -2.52
CA GLY A 275 0.45 -15.62 -1.20
C GLY A 275 -0.63 -16.69 -1.20
N PHE A 276 -1.51 -16.68 -2.19
CA PHE A 276 -2.72 -17.51 -2.23
C PHE A 276 -2.86 -18.31 -3.54
N PHE A 277 -1.78 -18.50 -4.29
CA PHE A 277 -1.85 -19.11 -5.62
C PHE A 277 -2.54 -20.50 -5.59
N GLY A 278 -2.27 -21.33 -4.58
CA GLY A 278 -2.94 -22.64 -4.43
C GLY A 278 -4.33 -22.61 -3.80
N ARG A 279 -4.99 -21.45 -3.72
CA ARG A 279 -6.34 -21.24 -3.15
C ARG A 279 -7.25 -20.42 -4.05
N ASP A 280 -7.09 -20.59 -5.36
CA ASP A 280 -8.03 -20.13 -6.40
C ASP A 280 -9.48 -20.46 -6.05
N ASP A 281 -9.70 -21.62 -5.43
CA ASP A 281 -10.99 -22.10 -4.94
C ASP A 281 -11.73 -21.12 -4.01
N VAL A 282 -11.02 -20.24 -3.29
CA VAL A 282 -11.60 -19.28 -2.33
C VAL A 282 -11.94 -17.94 -2.96
N TYR A 283 -11.13 -17.45 -3.91
CA TYR A 283 -11.26 -16.10 -4.44
C TYR A 283 -11.75 -16.02 -5.88
N GLU A 284 -11.73 -17.11 -6.65
CA GLU A 284 -12.32 -17.13 -7.99
C GLU A 284 -13.86 -17.24 -7.92
N PRO A 285 -14.60 -16.32 -8.59
CA PRO A 285 -16.06 -16.32 -8.56
C PRO A 285 -16.70 -17.58 -9.15
N GLU A 286 -16.04 -18.24 -10.12
CA GLU A 286 -16.58 -19.41 -10.82
C GLU A 286 -16.81 -20.59 -9.85
N HIS A 287 -15.90 -20.82 -8.91
CA HIS A 287 -16.03 -21.87 -7.91
C HIS A 287 -17.06 -21.56 -6.81
N LEU A 288 -17.31 -20.27 -6.52
CA LEU A 288 -18.36 -19.86 -5.58
C LEU A 288 -19.76 -20.08 -6.15
N ALA A 289 -19.95 -19.82 -7.45
CA ALA A 289 -21.20 -20.09 -8.16
C ALA A 289 -21.50 -21.60 -8.21
N ASP A 290 -20.49 -22.42 -8.55
CA ASP A 290 -20.65 -23.88 -8.64
C ASP A 290 -20.90 -24.53 -7.27
N ARG A 291 -20.27 -24.02 -6.19
CA ARG A 291 -20.55 -24.51 -4.82
C ARG A 291 -21.95 -24.15 -4.36
N CYS A 292 -22.45 -22.95 -4.62
CA CYS A 292 -23.84 -22.58 -4.33
C CYS A 292 -24.84 -23.47 -5.08
N VAL A 293 -24.60 -23.72 -6.37
CA VAL A 293 -25.45 -24.62 -7.18
C VAL A 293 -25.38 -26.07 -6.69
N SER A 294 -24.22 -26.55 -6.26
CA SER A 294 -24.09 -27.90 -5.68
C SER A 294 -24.74 -28.03 -4.30
N SER A 295 -24.68 -26.97 -3.48
CA SER A 295 -25.26 -26.89 -2.15
C SER A 295 -26.79 -26.87 -2.21
N GLU A 296 -27.38 -26.12 -3.15
CA GLU A 296 -28.83 -26.12 -3.38
C GLU A 296 -29.33 -27.49 -3.87
N ARG A 297 -28.57 -28.17 -4.74
CA ARG A 297 -28.91 -29.55 -5.17
C ARG A 297 -28.81 -30.56 -4.05
N SER A 298 -27.93 -30.36 -3.07
CA SER A 298 -27.82 -31.23 -1.89
C SER A 298 -28.96 -31.00 -0.89
N PHE A 299 -29.45 -29.76 -0.75
CA PHE A 299 -30.59 -29.43 0.11
C PHE A 299 -31.93 -29.89 -0.49
N ALA A 300 -32.06 -29.91 -1.81
CA ALA A 300 -33.27 -30.38 -2.51
C ALA A 300 -33.47 -31.91 -2.48
N ASN A 301 -32.48 -32.67 -2.01
CA ASN A 301 -32.49 -34.14 -1.96
C ASN A 301 -32.56 -34.71 -0.52
N CYS A 302 -32.86 -33.89 0.48
CA CYS A 302 -33.28 -34.31 1.83
C CYS A 302 -34.76 -34.00 2.05
#